data_AF-A0A6P0XNY9-F1
#
_entry.id   AF-A0A6P0XNY9-F1
#
_cell.length_a   1.000
_cell.length_b   1.000
_cell.length_c   1.000
_cell.angle_alpha   90.00
_cell.angle_beta   90.00
_cell.angle_gamma   90.00
#
_symmetry.space_group_name_H-M   'P 1'
#
loop_
_entity.id
_entity.type
_entity.pdbx_description
1 polymer ?
#
loop_
_entity_poly.entity_id
_entity_poly.type
_entity_poly.pdbx_seq_one_letter_code
_entity_poly.pdbx_strand_id
1 'polypeptide(L)' 'MTLNRAMGGKLYPYYAEYVCREWNRKHEGSEKLESLDIFYMDERTVPPGETQTVEKKNIMQKSCSEEDEK' A
#
# COMPACT_ATOMS: atom_id res chain seq x y z
N MET A 1 17.11 6.33 13.64
CA MET A 1 16.46 5.05 13.36
C MET A 1 15.84 5.16 11.98
N THR A 2 16.53 4.69 10.94
CA THR A 2 16.01 4.75 9.57
C THR A 2 14.92 3.69 9.42
N LEU A 3 13.69 4.12 9.14
CA LEU A 3 12.68 3.26 8.52
C LEU A 3 13.31 2.77 7.21
N ASN A 4 13.91 1.58 7.23
CA ASN A 4 14.53 1.02 6.03
C ASN A 4 13.40 0.73 5.03
N ARG A 5 13.16 1.68 4.12
CA ARG A 5 12.20 1.53 3.01
C ARG A 5 12.41 0.20 2.27
N ALA A 6 13.66 -0.26 2.17
CA ALA A 6 14.04 -1.55 1.59
C ALA A 6 13.53 -2.79 2.36
N MET A 7 13.40 -2.71 3.70
CA MET A 7 12.81 -3.79 4.50
C MET A 7 11.30 -3.84 4.33
N GLY A 8 10.63 -2.68 4.29
CA GLY A 8 9.19 -2.58 4.05
C GLY A 8 8.79 -3.21 2.71
N GLY A 9 9.58 -2.99 1.66
CA GLY A 9 9.39 -3.59 0.33
C GLY A 9 9.12 -5.09 0.35
N LYS A 10 9.90 -5.85 1.15
CA LYS A 10 9.77 -7.31 1.26
C LYS A 10 8.55 -7.75 2.06
N LEU A 11 8.03 -6.89 2.94
CA LEU A 11 6.93 -7.20 3.84
C LEU A 11 5.56 -6.76 3.29
N TYR A 12 5.53 -5.80 2.35
CA TYR A 12 4.28 -5.31 1.77
C TYR A 12 3.40 -6.37 1.11
N PRO A 13 3.92 -7.40 0.40
CA PRO A 13 3.06 -8.45 -0.14
C PRO A 13 2.29 -9.19 0.97
N TYR A 14 2.99 -9.62 2.02
CA TYR A 14 2.40 -10.35 3.14
C TYR A 14 1.43 -9.48 3.95
N TYR A 15 1.76 -8.21 4.11
CA TYR A 15 0.88 -7.24 4.76
C TYR A 15 -0.40 -7.04 3.93
N ALA A 16 -0.28 -6.87 2.62
CA ALA A 16 -1.42 -6.71 1.73
C ALA A 16 -2.34 -7.94 1.74
N GLU A 17 -1.77 -9.13 1.70
CA GLU A 17 -2.50 -10.40 1.83
C GLU A 17 -3.24 -10.50 3.17
N TYR A 18 -2.57 -10.17 4.27
CA TYR A 18 -3.19 -10.13 5.59
C TYR A 18 -4.38 -9.16 5.65
N VAL A 19 -4.24 -7.96 5.08
CA VAL A 19 -5.31 -6.95 5.05
C VAL A 19 -6.50 -7.44 4.23
N CYS A 20 -6.27 -7.95 3.02
CA CYS A 20 -7.33 -8.53 2.19
C CYS A 20 -8.08 -9.62 2.95
N ARG A 21 -7.35 -10.58 3.54
CA ARG A 21 -7.94 -11.70 4.27
C ARG A 21 -8.74 -11.26 5.49
N GLU A 22 -8.17 -10.46 6.37
CA GLU A 22 -8.84 -10.05 7.62
C GLU A 22 -10.03 -9.14 7.37
N TRP A 23 -9.96 -8.27 6.36
CA TRP A 23 -11.07 -7.41 6.00
C TRP A 23 -12.21 -8.23 5.39
N ASN A 24 -11.92 -9.07 4.38
CA ASN A 24 -12.94 -9.83 3.66
C ASN A 24 -13.53 -10.97 4.51
N ARG A 25 -12.87 -11.38 5.59
CA ARG A 25 -13.45 -12.29 6.60
C ARG A 25 -14.56 -11.65 7.44
N LYS A 26 -14.54 -10.32 7.58
CA LYS A 26 -15.46 -9.57 8.45
C LYS A 26 -16.54 -8.81 7.69
N HIS A 27 -16.42 -8.73 6.37
CA HIS A 27 -17.29 -7.95 5.50
C HIS A 27 -17.84 -8.83 4.37
N GLU A 28 -19.09 -8.59 3.98
CA GLU A 28 -19.80 -9.38 2.98
C GLU A 28 -20.27 -8.51 1.81
N GLY A 29 -20.64 -9.16 0.70
CA GLY A 29 -21.14 -8.47 -0.49
C GLY A 29 -20.20 -7.39 -1.00
N SER A 30 -20.75 -6.19 -1.21
CA SER A 30 -20.02 -5.01 -1.72
C SER A 30 -19.02 -4.40 -0.74
N GLU A 31 -19.01 -4.84 0.52
CA GLU A 31 -18.06 -4.34 1.52
C GLU A 31 -16.72 -5.10 1.50
N LYS A 32 -16.62 -6.20 0.74
CA LYS A 32 -15.35 -6.87 0.50
C LYS A 32 -14.42 -5.98 -0.32
N LEU A 33 -13.15 -5.97 0.06
CA LEU A 33 -12.08 -5.36 -0.73
C LEU A 33 -11.87 -6.19 -2.00
N GLU A 34 -11.85 -5.49 -3.14
CA GLU A 34 -11.46 -6.04 -4.43
C GLU A 34 -9.94 -5.91 -4.65
N SER A 35 -9.34 -4.84 -4.14
CA SER A 35 -7.90 -4.61 -4.24
C SER A 35 -7.37 -3.69 -3.14
N LEU A 36 -6.05 -3.73 -2.94
CA LEU A 36 -5.31 -2.85 -2.04
C LEU A 36 -4.09 -2.27 -2.77
N ASP A 37 -4.02 -0.95 -2.79
CA ASP A 37 -2.85 -0.20 -3.25
C ASP A 37 -2.11 0.44 -2.07
N ILE A 38 -0.79 0.26 -2.03
CA ILE A 38 0.08 0.93 -1.07
C ILE A 38 0.92 1.95 -1.84
N PHE A 39 0.92 3.19 -1.34
CA PHE A 39 1.68 4.29 -1.92
C PHE A 39 2.68 4.86 -0.91
N TYR A 40 3.85 5.27 -1.40
CA TYR A 40 4.78 6.12 -0.70
C TYR A 40 4.64 7.56 -1.21
N MET A 41 4.35 8.50 -0.31
CA MET A 41 4.39 9.93 -0.62
C MET A 41 5.79 10.45 -0.31
N ASP A 42 6.55 10.77 -1.35
CA ASP A 42 7.90 11.31 -1.23
C ASP A 42 7.82 12.83 -1.27
N GLU A 43 7.84 13.44 -0.10
CA GLU A 43 7.89 14.89 0.08
C GLU A 43 9.29 15.24 0.61
N ARG A 44 9.95 16.18 -0.08
CA ARG A 44 11.25 16.71 0.35
C ARG A 44 11.06 18.13 0.85
N THR A 45 11.58 18.40 2.04
CA THR A 45 11.63 19.76 2.58
C THR A 45 12.51 20.62 1.69
N VAL A 46 11.94 21.69 1.17
CA VAL A 46 12.64 22.72 0.38
C VAL A 46 12.78 24.01 1.21
N PRO A 47 13.69 24.93 0.84
CA PRO A 47 13.83 26.22 1.50
C PRO A 47 12.54 27.06 1.55
N PRO A 48 12.41 28.01 2.50
CA PRO A 48 11.26 28.91 2.58
C PRO A 48 11.07 29.71 1.28
N GLY A 49 9.87 29.68 0.72
CA GLY A 49 9.52 30.38 -0.52
C GLY A 49 9.60 29.52 -1.79
N GLU A 50 10.08 28.28 -1.68
CA GLU A 50 10.05 27.31 -2.78
C GLU A 50 8.84 26.38 -2.68
N THR A 51 8.30 25.96 -3.84
CA THR A 51 7.17 25.04 -3.90
C THR A 51 7.63 23.61 -3.60
N GLN A 52 7.09 23.01 -2.55
CA GLN A 52 7.29 21.59 -2.28
C GLN A 52 6.56 20.73 -3.31
N THR A 53 7.27 19.77 -3.91
CA THR A 53 6.68 18.75 -4.77
C THR A 53 6.47 17.46 -3.98
N VAL A 54 5.27 16.89 -4.09
CA VAL A 54 4.94 15.58 -3.51
C VAL A 54 4.86 14.56 -4.63
N GLU A 55 5.71 13.54 -4.58
CA GLU A 55 5.69 12.45 -5.56
C GLU A 55 4.97 11.23 -4.98
N LYS A 56 3.85 10.84 -5.59
CA LYS A 56 3.10 9.62 -5.22
C LYS A 56 3.68 8.41 -5.95
N LYS A 57 4.36 7.53 -5.21
CA LYS A 57 4.94 6.28 -5.75
C LYS A 57 4.08 5.09 -5.35
N ASN A 58 3.51 4.36 -6.31
CA ASN A 58 2.90 3.06 -6.00
C ASN A 58 4.03 2.06 -5.68
N ILE A 59 3.92 1.38 -4.54
CA ILE A 59 4.94 0.44 -4.07
C ILE A 59 4.42 -1.00 -4.00
N MET A 60 3.11 -1.19 -4.01
CA MET A 60 2.46 -2.50 -4.03
C MET A 60 1.02 -2.33 -4.50
N GLN A 61 0.57 -3.26 -5.34
CA GLN A 61 -0.82 -3.44 -5.71
C GLN A 61 -1.16 -4.91 -5.53
N LYS A 62 -2.27 -5.20 -4.84
CA LYS A 62 -2.72 -6.56 -4.57
C LYS A 62 -4.21 -6.69 -4.90
N SER A 63 -4.56 -7.69 -5.71
CA SER A 63 -5.95 -8.13 -5.83
C SER A 63 -6.36 -8.91 -4.58
N CYS A 64 -7.56 -8.62 -4.07
CA CYS A 64 -8.15 -9.27 -2.91
C CYS A 64 -9.28 -10.24 -3.31
N SER A 65 -9.60 -10.35 -4.60
CA SER A 65 -10.53 -11.36 -5.12
C SER A 65 -9.90 -12.75 -5.06
N GLU A 66 -10.73 -13.77 -4.84
CA GLU A 66 -10.31 -15.18 -4.70
C GLU A 66 -9.82 -15.81 -6.03
N GLU A 67 -9.60 -15.01 -7.08
CA GLU A 67 -9.18 -15.44 -8.42
C GLU A 67 -7.67 -15.22 -8.68
N ASP A 68 -6.83 -15.15 -7.64
CA ASP A 68 -5.38 -15.27 -7.80
C ASP A 68 -4.96 -16.76 -7.74
N GLU A 69 -5.52 -17.60 -8.61
CA GLU A 69 -5.00 -18.93 -8.94
C GLU A 69 -4.87 -19.06 -10.46
N LYS A 70 -3.66 -18.78 -10.98
CA LYS A 70 -2.91 -19.80 -11.74
C LYS A 70 -1.43 -19.46 -11.91
#